data_AF-A0A6C0FCT4-F1
#
_entry.id   AF-A0A6C0FCT4-F1
#
_cell.length_a   1.000
_cell.length_b   1.000
_cell.length_c   1.000
_cell.angle_alpha   90.00
_cell.angle_beta   90.00
_cell.angle_gamma   90.00
#
_symmetry.space_group_name_H-M   'P 1'
#
loop_
_entity.id
_entity.type
_entity.pdbx_description
1 polymer ?
#
loop_
_entity_poly.entity_id
_entity_poly.type
_entity_poly.pdbx_seq_one_letter_code
_entity_poly.pdbx_strand_id
1 'polypeptide(L)'
;MKSYLAMFDTKTDESWQILYKSFIINKNTKDEIHGMFLKDLWFNYQVHKEDISDIHFMVLFSRESSDSILQDINRLNNNFPSIYDNPTNTCNVCKNFVLKNDLIKKTSKLLKTHGDTEKINLYDVDNMLGFELILCEEKYLLTLPTFYINKYDRYF
;
A
#
# COMPACT_ATOMS: atom_id res chain seq x y z
N MET A 1 11.56 -2.82 -15.66
CA MET A 1 11.33 -2.21 -14.33
C MET A 1 10.17 -2.95 -13.71
N LYS A 2 10.33 -3.44 -12.48
CA LYS A 2 9.30 -4.14 -11.72
C LYS A 2 8.67 -3.15 -10.73
N SER A 3 7.42 -3.36 -10.35
CA SER A 3 6.84 -2.67 -9.21
C SER A 3 6.70 -3.60 -8.02
N TYR A 4 6.81 -3.02 -6.84
CA TYR A 4 6.70 -3.71 -5.56
C TYR A 4 5.75 -2.91 -4.66
N LEU A 5 5.06 -3.63 -3.78
CA LEU A 5 4.27 -3.04 -2.69
C LEU A 5 4.98 -3.41 -1.40
N ALA A 6 5.53 -2.42 -0.70
CA ALA A 6 5.99 -2.62 0.66
C ALA A 6 4.88 -2.22 1.64
N MET A 7 4.80 -2.92 2.76
CA MET A 7 3.86 -2.68 3.83
C MET A 7 4.61 -2.67 5.15
N PHE A 8 4.24 -1.75 6.03
CA PHE A 8 4.68 -1.73 7.43
C PHE A 8 3.43 -1.65 8.29
N ASP A 9 3.25 -2.64 9.15
CA ASP A 9 2.22 -2.62 10.19
C ASP A 9 2.90 -2.79 11.55
N THR A 10 2.91 -1.70 12.32
CA THR A 10 3.51 -1.60 13.65
C THR A 10 3.08 -2.68 14.64
N LYS A 11 2.00 -3.44 14.37
CA LYS A 11 1.49 -4.46 15.29
C LYS A 11 1.92 -5.88 14.96
N THR A 12 2.04 -6.22 13.67
CA THR A 12 2.38 -7.58 13.26
C THR A 12 3.88 -7.77 13.18
N ASP A 13 4.58 -6.76 12.68
CA ASP A 13 6.02 -6.76 12.50
C ASP A 13 6.46 -5.29 12.43
N GLU A 14 7.23 -4.79 13.39
CA GLU A 14 7.81 -3.43 13.39
C GLU A 14 8.91 -3.29 12.31
N SER A 15 8.71 -3.90 11.15
CA SER A 15 9.63 -3.91 10.03
C SER A 15 8.87 -3.83 8.71
N TRP A 16 9.56 -3.31 7.69
CA TRP A 16 9.00 -3.30 6.35
C TRP A 16 8.99 -4.71 5.79
N GLN A 17 7.92 -5.04 5.07
CA GLN A 17 7.77 -6.29 4.35
C GLN A 17 7.42 -5.98 2.90
N ILE A 18 8.08 -6.66 1.96
CA ILE A 18 7.69 -6.59 0.54
C ILE A 18 6.65 -7.66 0.26
N LEU A 19 5.47 -7.22 -0.16
CA LEU A 19 4.40 -8.11 -0.56
C LEU A 19 4.75 -8.72 -1.92
N TYR A 20 5.09 -10.01 -1.92
CA TYR A 20 5.38 -10.80 -3.11
C TYR A 20 4.12 -11.10 -3.94
N LYS A 21 3.59 -10.07 -4.60
CA LYS A 21 2.38 -10.14 -5.42
C LYS A 21 2.69 -9.66 -6.84
N SER A 22 2.15 -10.38 -7.83
CA SER A 22 2.20 -9.93 -9.22
C SER A 22 1.38 -8.65 -9.38
N PHE A 23 1.47 -7.96 -10.51
CA PHE A 23 0.63 -6.80 -10.80
C PHE A 23 0.42 -6.67 -12.31
N ILE A 24 -0.64 -5.96 -12.70
CA ILE A 24 -0.89 -5.53 -14.09
C ILE A 24 -0.77 -4.01 -14.14
N ILE A 25 -0.13 -3.51 -15.19
CA ILE A 25 -0.21 -2.10 -15.56
C ILE A 25 -1.36 -1.96 -16.56
N ASN A 26 -2.44 -1.32 -16.14
CA ASN A 26 -3.64 -1.11 -16.95
C ASN A 26 -3.46 0.10 -17.89
N LYS A 27 -2.64 1.08 -17.50
CA LYS A 27 -2.32 2.27 -18.30
C LYS A 27 -0.89 2.74 -18.00
N ASN A 28 -0.14 3.06 -19.04
CA ASN A 28 1.22 3.60 -18.92
C ASN A 28 1.45 4.64 -20.02
N THR A 29 1.29 5.92 -19.69
CA THR A 29 1.53 7.02 -20.63
C THR A 29 2.82 7.75 -20.26
N LYS A 30 3.11 8.87 -20.92
CA LYS A 30 4.21 9.77 -20.50
C LYS A 30 3.96 10.41 -19.14
N ASP A 31 2.70 10.48 -18.74
CA ASP A 31 2.23 11.32 -17.64
C ASP A 31 1.81 10.51 -16.42
N GLU A 32 1.34 9.28 -16.61
CA GLU A 32 0.74 8.49 -15.53
C GLU A 32 0.98 6.99 -15.68
N ILE A 33 0.94 6.30 -14.54
CA ILE A 33 0.85 4.84 -14.44
C ILE A 33 -0.39 4.49 -13.64
N HIS A 34 -1.23 3.63 -14.21
CA HIS A 34 -2.30 2.96 -13.50
C HIS A 34 -1.99 1.47 -13.45
N GLY A 35 -2.11 0.89 -12.26
CA GLY A 35 -1.91 -0.54 -12.09
C GLY A 35 -2.72 -1.12 -10.95
N MET A 36 -2.66 -2.44 -10.85
CA MET A 36 -3.34 -3.22 -9.82
C MET A 36 -2.49 -4.43 -9.46
N PHE A 37 -2.31 -4.70 -8.17
CA PHE A 37 -1.65 -5.91 -7.71
C PHE A 37 -2.56 -7.14 -7.89
N LEU A 38 -2.03 -8.19 -8.51
CA LEU A 38 -2.67 -9.47 -8.79
C LEU A 38 -2.22 -10.56 -7.81
N LYS A 39 -3.18 -11.07 -7.02
CA LYS A 39 -3.34 -12.49 -6.65
C LYS A 39 -4.54 -12.62 -5.72
N ASP A 40 -5.47 -13.51 -6.08
CA ASP A 40 -6.74 -13.87 -5.44
C ASP A 40 -7.54 -12.71 -4.82
N LEU A 41 -8.78 -12.53 -5.29
CA LEU A 41 -9.83 -11.68 -4.69
C LEU A 41 -10.06 -11.92 -3.18
N TRP A 42 -9.41 -12.95 -2.63
CA TRP A 42 -9.54 -13.47 -1.28
C TRP A 42 -8.26 -13.34 -0.44
N PHE A 43 -7.13 -12.87 -1.00
CA PHE A 43 -5.90 -12.63 -0.23
C PHE A 43 -5.90 -11.22 0.34
N ASN A 44 -6.75 -11.03 1.35
CA ASN A 44 -6.95 -9.75 1.98
C ASN A 44 -6.11 -9.63 3.26
N TYR A 45 -5.50 -8.47 3.48
CA TYR A 45 -4.87 -8.17 4.77
C TYR A 45 -5.97 -8.07 5.83
N GLN A 46 -5.96 -8.96 6.82
CA GLN A 46 -6.95 -8.93 7.88
C GLN A 46 -6.66 -7.77 8.84
N VAL A 47 -7.58 -6.83 8.92
CA VAL A 47 -7.52 -5.73 9.89
C VAL A 47 -8.04 -6.24 11.23
N HIS A 48 -7.19 -6.26 12.25
CA HIS A 48 -7.55 -6.73 13.59
C HIS A 48 -8.41 -5.69 14.34
N LYS A 49 -9.58 -6.10 14.82
CA LYS A 49 -10.61 -5.23 15.45
C LYS A 49 -10.15 -4.46 16.68
N GLU A 50 -9.24 -5.04 17.48
CA GLU A 50 -8.99 -4.57 18.85
C GLU A 50 -7.77 -3.65 18.97
N ASP A 51 -7.02 -3.44 17.88
CA ASP A 51 -5.68 -2.85 17.99
C ASP A 51 -5.20 -2.18 16.70
N ILE A 52 -6.10 -1.49 16.00
CA ILE A 52 -5.82 -0.86 14.71
C ILE A 52 -4.77 0.26 14.89
N SER A 53 -3.56 0.04 14.40
CA SER A 53 -2.54 1.06 14.16
C SER A 53 -2.62 1.63 12.74
N ASP A 54 -1.88 2.70 12.48
CA ASP A 54 -1.68 3.18 11.12
C ASP A 54 -0.92 2.11 10.31
N ILE A 55 -1.37 1.87 9.08
CA ILE A 55 -0.68 0.96 8.15
C ILE A 55 -0.02 1.79 7.07
N HIS A 56 1.28 1.60 6.88
CA HIS A 56 2.07 2.33 5.90
C HIS A 56 2.30 1.46 4.67
N PHE A 57 2.19 2.08 3.49
CA PHE A 57 2.39 1.42 2.21
C PHE A 57 3.36 2.21 1.34
N MET A 58 4.21 1.50 0.61
CA MET A 58 5.05 2.07 -0.45
C MET A 58 4.77 1.39 -1.78
N VAL A 59 4.45 2.18 -2.80
CA VAL A 59 4.52 1.73 -4.20
C VAL A 59 5.90 2.06 -4.73
N LEU A 60 6.65 1.03 -5.10
CA LEU A 60 8.05 1.11 -5.47
C LEU A 60 8.23 0.65 -6.91
N PHE A 61 9.08 1.34 -7.69
CA PHE A 61 9.52 0.86 -9.00
C PHE A 61 11.05 0.74 -9.03
N SER A 62 11.52 -0.46 -9.37
CA SER A 62 12.94 -0.80 -9.31
C SER A 62 13.33 -1.83 -10.37
N ARG A 63 14.62 -1.91 -10.68
CA ARG A 63 15.23 -3.01 -11.45
C ARG A 63 15.82 -4.09 -10.53
N GLU A 64 16.02 -3.75 -9.26
CA GLU A 64 16.62 -4.60 -8.24
C GLU A 64 15.64 -5.68 -7.76
N SER A 65 16.19 -6.66 -7.03
CA SER A 65 15.41 -7.70 -6.35
C SER A 65 14.66 -7.14 -5.14
N SER A 66 13.57 -7.81 -4.75
CA SER A 66 12.87 -7.52 -3.50
C SER A 66 13.80 -7.52 -2.29
N ASP A 67 14.72 -8.50 -2.18
CA ASP A 67 15.64 -8.58 -1.04
C ASP A 67 16.55 -7.35 -0.96
N SER A 68 17.04 -6.87 -2.09
CA SER A 68 17.89 -5.66 -2.15
C SER A 68 17.10 -4.42 -1.75
N ILE A 69 15.87 -4.30 -2.24
CA ILE A 69 14.96 -3.20 -1.89
C ILE A 69 14.64 -3.24 -0.41
N LEU A 70 14.34 -4.41 0.15
CA LEU A 70 14.00 -4.57 1.56
C LEU A 70 15.18 -4.22 2.46
N GLN A 71 16.41 -4.62 2.08
CA GLN A 71 17.61 -4.18 2.76
C GLN A 71 17.75 -2.66 2.74
N ASP A 72 17.50 -2.01 1.61
CA ASP A 72 17.58 -0.56 1.48
C ASP A 72 16.55 0.17 2.34
N ILE A 73 15.29 -0.30 2.36
CA ILE A 73 14.22 0.24 3.20
C ILE A 73 14.57 0.07 4.68
N ASN A 74 15.02 -1.12 5.10
CA ASN A 74 15.30 -1.41 6.50
C ASN A 74 16.51 -0.62 7.04
N ARG A 75 17.39 -0.07 6.17
CA ARG A 75 18.45 0.86 6.60
C ARG A 75 17.92 2.18 7.16
N LEU A 76 16.68 2.54 6.84
CA LEU A 76 16.05 3.76 7.35
C LEU A 76 15.81 3.69 8.88
N ASN A 77 15.80 2.48 9.45
CA ASN A 77 15.77 2.20 10.90
C ASN A 77 14.73 3.02 11.69
N ASN A 78 13.53 3.19 11.12
CA ASN A 78 12.46 3.96 11.71
C ASN A 78 11.41 3.05 12.34
N ASN A 79 11.21 3.18 13.65
CA ASN A 79 10.13 2.48 14.37
C ASN A 79 8.73 2.97 13.94
N PHE A 80 8.66 4.17 13.35
CA PHE A 80 7.44 4.78 12.82
C PHE A 80 7.75 5.41 11.46
N PRO A 81 7.41 4.73 10.36
CA PRO A 81 7.78 5.22 9.05
C PRO A 81 7.10 6.55 8.72
N SER A 82 7.87 7.48 8.18
CA SER A 82 7.35 8.74 7.64
C SER A 82 7.09 8.61 6.14
N ILE A 83 6.26 9.50 5.58
CA ILE A 83 6.08 9.59 4.12
C ILE A 83 7.35 10.03 3.36
N TYR A 84 8.38 10.47 4.08
CA TYR A 84 9.67 10.88 3.53
C TYR A 84 10.70 9.75 3.55
N ASP A 85 10.38 8.63 4.19
CA ASP A 85 11.23 7.45 4.22
C ASP A 85 11.19 6.81 2.84
N ASN A 86 12.31 6.82 2.12
CA ASN A 86 12.35 6.31 0.75
C ASN A 86 13.64 5.50 0.54
N PRO A 87 13.58 4.31 -0.08
CA PRO A 87 14.77 3.55 -0.45
C PRO A 87 15.46 4.18 -1.67
N THR A 88 16.42 5.07 -1.42
CA THR A 88 17.05 5.88 -2.48
C THR A 88 18.10 5.13 -3.30
N ASN A 89 18.59 3.97 -2.85
CA ASN A 89 19.66 3.25 -3.56
C ASN A 89 19.10 2.24 -4.57
N THR A 90 17.87 1.78 -4.35
CA THR A 90 17.26 0.70 -5.14
C THR A 90 16.05 1.13 -5.94
N CYS A 91 15.36 2.21 -5.57
CA CYS A 91 14.11 2.62 -6.19
C CYS A 91 14.21 4.01 -6.79
N ASN A 92 13.85 4.12 -8.07
CA ASN A 92 13.80 5.41 -8.76
C ASN A 92 12.48 6.14 -8.50
N VAL A 93 11.40 5.37 -8.29
CA VAL A 93 10.08 5.90 -7.95
C VAL A 93 9.64 5.23 -6.66
N CYS A 94 9.33 6.05 -5.66
CA CYS A 94 8.74 5.64 -4.39
C CYS A 94 7.59 6.58 -4.06
N LYS A 95 6.43 6.01 -3.76
CA LYS A 95 5.23 6.75 -3.34
C LYS A 95 4.68 6.14 -2.06
N ASN A 96 4.63 6.96 -1.02
CA ASN A 96 4.23 6.59 0.32
C ASN A 96 2.76 6.91 0.55
N PHE A 97 2.05 5.99 1.19
CA PHE A 97 0.65 6.15 1.58
C PHE A 97 0.45 5.67 3.01
N VAL A 98 -0.41 6.35 3.76
CA VAL A 98 -0.73 5.97 5.15
C VAL A 98 -2.22 5.75 5.29
N LEU A 99 -2.61 4.51 5.59
CA LEU A 99 -3.96 4.18 5.98
C LEU A 99 -4.12 4.45 7.48
N LYS A 100 -4.71 5.61 7.79
CA LYS A 100 -4.93 6.03 9.18
C LYS A 100 -5.96 5.16 9.87
N ASN A 101 -5.72 4.83 11.14
CA ASN A 101 -6.64 4.08 11.99
C ASN A 101 -8.05 4.68 12.00
N ASP A 102 -8.18 5.99 12.13
CA ASP A 102 -9.49 6.66 12.18
C ASP A 102 -10.29 6.47 10.89
N LEU A 103 -9.61 6.40 9.75
CA LEU A 103 -10.24 6.10 8.46
C LEU A 103 -10.75 4.66 8.44
N ILE A 104 -9.95 3.69 8.88
CA ILE A 104 -10.36 2.29 9.03
C ILE A 104 -11.60 2.20 9.92
N LYS A 105 -11.56 2.78 11.13
CA LYS A 105 -12.69 2.76 12.08
C LYS A 105 -13.96 3.36 11.49
N LYS A 106 -13.84 4.48 10.77
CA LYS A 106 -14.97 5.12 10.10
C LYS A 106 -15.56 4.21 9.03
N THR A 107 -14.73 3.63 8.16
CA THR A 107 -15.17 2.73 7.08
C THR A 107 -15.78 1.45 7.65
N SER A 108 -15.19 0.86 8.70
CA SER A 108 -15.73 -0.32 9.39
C SER A 108 -17.13 -0.07 9.98
N LYS A 109 -17.42 1.14 10.47
CA LYS A 109 -18.76 1.52 10.95
C LYS A 109 -19.76 1.64 9.79
N LEU A 110 -19.33 2.19 8.65
CA LEU A 110 -20.16 2.29 7.45
C LEU A 110 -20.56 0.92 6.92
N LEU A 111 -19.59 -0.01 6.82
CA LEU A 111 -19.84 -1.40 6.41
C LEU A 111 -20.93 -2.07 7.23
N LYS A 112 -20.83 -2.03 8.56
CA LYS A 112 -21.86 -2.61 9.45
C LYS A 112 -23.28 -2.06 9.22
N THR A 113 -23.40 -0.89 8.61
CA THR A 113 -24.67 -0.18 8.43
C THR A 113 -25.19 -0.26 6.98
N HIS A 114 -24.30 -0.34 5.98
CA HIS A 114 -24.64 -0.05 4.59
C HIS A 114 -24.18 -1.09 3.56
N GLY A 115 -23.42 -2.13 3.95
CA GLY A 115 -23.06 -3.22 3.05
C GLY A 115 -21.76 -3.94 3.43
N ASP A 116 -21.37 -4.92 2.62
CA ASP A 116 -20.23 -5.80 2.94
C ASP A 116 -18.90 -5.31 2.37
N THR A 117 -18.91 -4.28 1.51
CA THR A 117 -17.69 -3.73 0.87
C THR A 117 -17.72 -2.21 0.77
N GLU A 118 -16.59 -1.56 1.07
CA GLU A 118 -16.42 -0.11 0.97
C GLU A 118 -15.04 0.26 0.42
N LYS A 119 -14.99 1.26 -0.46
CA LYS A 119 -13.73 1.68 -1.08
C LYS A 119 -12.98 2.69 -0.20
N ILE A 120 -11.66 2.50 -0.07
CA ILE A 120 -10.76 3.42 0.62
C ILE A 120 -9.72 3.92 -0.38
N ASN A 121 -9.63 5.23 -0.59
CA ASN A 121 -8.59 5.84 -1.41
C ASN A 121 -7.67 6.69 -0.53
N LEU A 122 -6.38 6.42 -0.61
CA LEU A 122 -5.31 7.20 0.00
C LEU A 122 -4.69 8.08 -1.09
N TYR A 123 -4.36 9.32 -0.73
CA TYR A 123 -3.82 10.29 -1.68
C TYR A 123 -2.48 10.85 -1.19
N ASP A 124 -1.55 11.02 -2.13
CA ASP A 124 -0.28 11.74 -1.94
C ASP A 124 -0.09 12.70 -3.12
N VAL A 125 -0.39 13.98 -2.88
CA VAL A 125 -0.42 15.07 -3.89
C VAL A 125 -1.27 14.67 -5.10
N ASP A 126 -0.64 14.18 -6.17
CA ASP A 126 -1.26 13.75 -7.43
C ASP A 126 -1.28 12.23 -7.61
N ASN A 127 -1.04 11.47 -6.55
CA ASN A 127 -0.97 10.01 -6.57
C ASN A 127 -2.09 9.42 -5.71
N MET A 128 -2.53 8.22 -6.04
CA MET A 128 -3.59 7.52 -5.30
C MET A 128 -3.27 6.04 -5.12
N LEU A 129 -3.58 5.52 -3.94
CA LEU A 129 -3.61 4.09 -3.62
C LEU A 129 -5.00 3.71 -3.13
N GLY A 130 -5.70 2.84 -3.86
CA GLY A 130 -7.09 2.47 -3.61
C GLY A 130 -7.26 1.02 -3.19
N PHE A 131 -7.96 0.80 -2.08
CA PHE A 131 -8.30 -0.50 -1.50
C PHE A 131 -9.82 -0.67 -1.43
N GLU A 132 -10.27 -1.91 -1.25
CA GLU A 132 -11.61 -2.22 -0.75
C GLU A 132 -11.48 -2.85 0.63
N LEU A 133 -12.28 -2.36 1.58
CA LEU A 133 -12.47 -2.97 2.89
C LEU A 133 -13.72 -3.83 2.83
N ILE A 134 -13.57 -5.12 3.08
CA ILE A 134 -14.62 -6.12 3.02
C ILE A 134 -14.92 -6.63 4.43
N LEU A 135 -16.20 -6.73 4.80
CA LEU A 135 -16.67 -7.40 6.01
C LEU A 135 -17.11 -8.83 5.66
N CYS A 136 -16.39 -9.83 6.14
CA CYS A 136 -16.70 -11.24 5.91
C CYS A 136 -16.59 -12.01 7.23
N GLU A 137 -17.65 -12.71 7.65
CA GLU A 137 -17.66 -13.51 8.90
C GLU A 137 -17.11 -12.72 10.12
N GLU A 138 -17.55 -11.47 10.25
CA GLU A 138 -17.12 -10.51 11.28
C GLU A 138 -15.65 -10.05 11.23
N LYS A 139 -14.89 -10.44 10.21
CA LYS A 139 -13.52 -10.01 9.94
C LYS A 139 -13.50 -8.90 8.91
N TYR A 140 -12.63 -7.92 9.12
CA TYR A 140 -12.36 -6.86 8.16
C TYR A 140 -11.14 -7.23 7.32
N LEU A 141 -11.29 -7.14 6.01
CA LEU A 141 -10.36 -7.65 5.03
C LEU A 141 -10.04 -6.53 4.03
N LEU A 142 -8.77 -6.10 3.94
CA LEU A 142 -8.31 -5.14 2.94
C LEU A 142 -7.83 -5.87 1.68
N THR A 143 -8.40 -5.53 0.52
CA THR A 143 -7.95 -6.06 -0.76
C THR A 143 -6.56 -5.59 -1.14
N LEU A 144 -5.93 -6.25 -2.12
CA LEU A 144 -4.72 -5.71 -2.74
C LEU A 144 -5.05 -4.39 -3.46
N PRO A 145 -4.16 -3.38 -3.39
CA PRO A 145 -4.50 -2.08 -3.89
C PRO A 145 -4.44 -1.97 -5.42
N THR A 146 -5.25 -1.05 -5.91
CA THR A 146 -5.07 -0.36 -7.19
C THR A 146 -4.26 0.91 -6.96
N PHE A 147 -3.50 1.36 -7.95
CA PHE A 147 -2.72 2.57 -7.82
C PHE A 147 -2.78 3.45 -9.07
N TYR A 148 -2.63 4.75 -8.83
CA TYR A 148 -2.44 5.80 -9.81
C TYR A 148 -1.20 6.60 -9.41
N ILE A 149 -0.19 6.64 -10.25
CA ILE A 149 1.02 7.42 -10.03
C ILE A 149 1.18 8.44 -11.14
N ASN A 150 1.27 9.72 -10.78
CA ASN A 150 1.62 10.81 -11.67
C ASN A 150 3.15 10.88 -11.82
N LYS A 151 3.63 10.89 -13.06
CA LYS A 151 5.06 10.87 -13.42
C LYS A 151 5.71 12.26 -13.43
N TYR A 152 4.92 13.33 -13.32
CA TYR A 152 5.45 14.70 -13.29
C TYR A 152 6.22 15.02 -12.00
N ASP A 153 6.02 14.22 -10.95
CA ASP A 153 6.86 14.21 -9.75
C ASP A 153 8.21 13.53 -10.03
N ARG A 154 9.07 14.23 -10.78
CA ARG A 154 10.52 14.07 -10.95
C ARG A 154 11.08 12.66 -11.30
N TYR A 155 11.63 12.59 -12.52
CA TYR A 155 12.58 11.60 -13.07
C TYR A 155 12.06 10.17 -13.27
N PHE A 156 11.39 9.97 -14.41
CA PHE A 156 11.34 8.68 -15.11
C PHE A 156 12.57 8.46 -15.99
#